data_AF-A0A2V1D6R4-F1
#
_entry.id   AF-A0A2V1D6R4-F1
#
_cell.length_a   1.000
_cell.length_b   1.000
_cell.length_c   1.000
_cell.angle_alpha   90.00
_cell.angle_beta   90.00
_cell.angle_gamma   90.00
#
_symmetry.space_group_name_H-M   'P 1'
#
loop_
_entity.id
_entity.type
_entity.pdbx_description
1 polymer ?
#
loop_
_entity_poly.entity_id
_entity_poly.type
_entity_poly.pdbx_seq_one_letter_code
_entity_poly.pdbx_strand_id
1 'polypeptide(L)'
;MDSNIPAFLLERLSKAITNRRRYFAYWQKHTLKLSRTRDEPPGLQKNLTASREPRFQGFEAKSTVISYATTAKDVKGKPADLPPLPVNMISNREFMCPYCKVVCPSWQGKGKSWRTHILQDLQPYVCTFPDCSEGDNLYANRAAWIEHERM
;
A
#
# COMPACT_ATOMS: atom_id res chain seq x y z
N MET A 1 20.59 -26.36 -10.70
CA MET A 1 20.10 -26.42 -9.31
C MET A 1 18.66 -25.98 -9.37
N ASP A 2 17.74 -26.93 -9.31
CA ASP A 2 16.31 -26.63 -9.34
C ASP A 2 15.92 -26.09 -7.96
N SER A 3 15.89 -24.78 -7.84
CA SER A 3 15.44 -24.07 -6.65
C SER A 3 13.94 -24.30 -6.48
N ASN A 4 13.55 -25.44 -5.91
CA ASN A 4 12.16 -25.77 -5.64
C ASN A 4 11.64 -24.85 -4.53
N ILE A 5 10.78 -23.89 -4.89
CA ILE A 5 10.15 -22.97 -3.95
C ILE A 5 9.11 -23.77 -3.15
N PRO A 6 9.14 -23.73 -1.80
CA PRO A 6 8.16 -24.46 -0.99
C PRO A 6 6.71 -24.09 -1.36
N ALA A 7 5.83 -25.09 -1.45
CA ALA A 7 4.44 -24.90 -1.87
C ALA A 7 3.67 -23.87 -1.01
N PHE A 8 3.89 -23.89 0.31
CA PHE A 8 3.26 -22.92 1.22
C PHE A 8 3.65 -21.48 0.88
N LEU A 9 4.92 -21.26 0.49
CA LEU A 9 5.44 -19.94 0.16
C LEU A 9 4.89 -19.47 -1.18
N LEU A 10 4.76 -20.38 -2.15
CA LEU A 10 4.10 -20.10 -3.42
C LEU A 10 2.64 -19.67 -3.22
N GLU A 11 1.89 -20.40 -2.39
CA GLU A 11 0.49 -20.07 -2.08
C GLU A 11 0.38 -18.70 -1.41
N ARG A 12 1.23 -18.45 -0.41
CA ARG A 12 1.25 -17.19 0.34
C ARG A 12 1.58 -15.99 -0.54
N LEU A 13 2.58 -16.11 -1.41
CA LEU A 13 2.92 -15.07 -2.40
C LEU A 13 1.76 -14.84 -3.39
N SER A 14 1.08 -15.90 -3.82
CA SER A 14 -0.07 -15.82 -4.71
C SER A 14 -1.24 -15.07 -4.06
N LYS A 15 -1.55 -15.37 -2.79
CA LYS A 15 -2.53 -14.64 -1.99
C LYS A 15 -2.14 -13.17 -1.83
N ALA A 16 -0.89 -12.91 -1.47
CA ALA A 16 -0.38 -11.55 -1.27
C ALA A 16 -0.51 -10.69 -2.54
N ILE A 17 -0.13 -11.21 -3.71
CA ILE A 17 -0.29 -10.51 -5.00
C ILE A 17 -1.77 -10.25 -5.29
N THR A 18 -2.63 -11.25 -5.06
CA THR A 18 -4.07 -11.13 -5.28
C THR A 18 -4.69 -10.06 -4.38
N ASN A 19 -4.33 -10.04 -3.09
CA ASN A 19 -4.83 -9.07 -2.12
C ASN A 19 -4.40 -7.65 -2.48
N ARG A 20 -3.13 -7.44 -2.88
CA ARG A 20 -2.66 -6.12 -3.35
C ARG A 20 -3.47 -5.63 -4.55
N ARG A 21 -3.68 -6.48 -5.56
CA ARG A 21 -4.50 -6.11 -6.74
C ARG A 21 -5.93 -5.75 -6.36
N ARG A 22 -6.56 -6.53 -5.48
CA ARG A 22 -7.91 -6.25 -4.97
C ARG A 22 -7.96 -4.94 -4.19
N TYR A 23 -6.96 -4.67 -3.36
CA TYR A 23 -6.85 -3.43 -2.59
C TYR A 23 -6.82 -2.22 -3.53
N PHE A 24 -5.90 -2.19 -4.51
CA PHE A 24 -5.83 -1.09 -5.47
C PHE A 24 -7.12 -0.94 -6.30
N ALA A 25 -7.74 -2.05 -6.72
CA ALA A 25 -9.00 -2.00 -7.46
C ALA A 25 -10.16 -1.47 -6.61
N TYR A 26 -10.22 -1.86 -5.33
CA TYR A 26 -11.20 -1.33 -4.37
C TYR A 26 -11.03 0.18 -4.22
N TRP A 27 -9.80 0.65 -3.99
CA TRP A 27 -9.50 2.06 -3.85
C TRP A 27 -9.88 2.88 -5.07
N GLN A 28 -9.57 2.39 -6.28
CA GLN A 28 -10.00 3.04 -7.53
C GLN A 28 -11.52 3.21 -7.60
N LYS A 29 -12.29 2.18 -7.22
CA LYS A 29 -13.76 2.23 -7.22
C LYS A 29 -14.31 3.13 -6.11
N HIS A 30 -13.71 3.09 -4.93
CA HIS A 30 -14.15 3.87 -3.78
C HIS A 30 -14.00 5.38 -4.04
N THR A 31 -12.88 5.81 -4.60
CA THR A 31 -12.68 7.20 -5.01
C THR A 31 -13.69 7.64 -6.07
N LEU A 32 -13.99 6.78 -7.04
CA LEU A 32 -15.02 7.09 -8.06
C LEU A 32 -16.40 7.32 -7.41
N LYS A 33 -16.77 6.50 -6.42
CA LYS A 33 -18.01 6.69 -5.67
C LYS A 33 -18.02 8.03 -4.91
N LEU A 34 -16.95 8.36 -4.19
CA LEU A 34 -16.82 9.62 -3.46
C LEU A 34 -16.82 10.86 -4.37
N SER A 35 -16.25 10.76 -5.58
CA SER A 35 -16.33 11.85 -6.58
C SER A 35 -17.77 12.08 -7.04
N ARG A 36 -18.52 11.01 -7.32
CA ARG A 36 -19.93 11.11 -7.76
C ARG A 36 -20.86 11.70 -6.71
N THR A 37 -20.61 11.44 -5.42
CA THR A 37 -21.43 12.01 -4.33
C THR A 37 -21.16 13.49 -4.08
N ARG A 38 -20.01 14.03 -4.52
CA ARG A 38 -19.71 15.47 -4.41
C ARG A 38 -20.40 16.32 -5.48
N ASP A 39 -20.78 15.70 -6.59
CA ASP A 39 -21.47 16.37 -7.71
C ASP A 39 -23.01 16.30 -7.59
N GLU A 40 -23.56 15.63 -6.57
CA GLU A 40 -25.02 15.57 -6.33
C GLU A 40 -25.49 16.78 -5.49
N PRO A 41 -26.50 17.54 -5.94
CA PRO A 41 -27.11 18.59 -5.11
C PRO A 41 -27.70 17.96 -3.83
N PRO A 42 -27.61 18.64 -2.67
CA PRO A 42 -27.96 18.06 -1.38
C PRO A 42 -29.46 17.78 -1.32
N GLY A 43 -29.87 16.53 -1.56
CA GLY A 43 -31.29 16.23 -1.54
C GLY A 43 -31.76 14.83 -1.87
N LEU A 44 -30.94 13.76 -1.82
CA LEU A 44 -31.52 12.40 -1.86
C LEU A 44 -30.62 11.28 -1.30
N GLN A 45 -30.26 11.36 -0.01
CA GLN A 45 -29.58 10.26 0.67
C GLN A 45 -30.56 9.10 0.93
N LYS A 46 -30.57 8.10 0.04
CA LYS A 46 -31.24 6.81 0.27
C LYS A 46 -30.22 5.78 0.75
N ASN A 47 -30.25 5.51 2.05
CA ASN A 47 -29.87 4.27 2.74
C ASN A 47 -28.91 3.32 2.01
N LEU A 48 -27.60 3.54 2.18
CA LEU A 48 -26.58 2.56 1.81
C LEU A 48 -26.24 1.72 3.04
N THR A 49 -26.67 0.46 2.99
CA THR A 49 -26.38 -0.59 3.99
C THR A 49 -24.90 -0.65 4.30
N ALA A 50 -24.58 -0.53 5.59
CA ALA A 50 -23.25 -0.64 6.18
C ALA A 50 -22.56 -1.95 5.76
N SER A 51 -21.72 -1.88 4.74
CA SER A 51 -20.71 -2.91 4.50
C SER A 51 -19.56 -2.60 5.44
N ARG A 52 -19.19 -3.55 6.30
CA ARG A 52 -18.07 -3.44 7.25
C ARG A 52 -16.88 -2.75 6.58
N GLU A 53 -16.64 -1.50 6.96
CA GLU A 53 -15.42 -0.76 6.66
C GLU A 53 -14.23 -1.64 7.06
N PRO A 54 -13.22 -1.83 6.18
CA PRO A 54 -11.94 -2.35 6.63
C PRO A 54 -11.47 -1.44 7.77
N ARG A 55 -11.16 -2.00 8.94
CA ARG A 55 -10.71 -1.23 10.10
C ARG A 55 -9.46 -0.46 9.70
N PHE A 56 -9.66 0.80 9.34
CA PHE A 56 -8.61 1.72 8.97
C PHE A 56 -7.95 2.14 10.28
N GLN A 57 -6.77 1.60 10.57
CA GLN A 57 -5.85 2.30 11.46
C GLN A 57 -5.33 3.48 10.66
N GLY A 58 -6.10 4.58 10.68
CA GLY A 58 -5.66 5.86 10.16
C GLY A 58 -4.29 6.15 10.75
N PHE A 59 -3.29 6.28 9.88
CA PHE A 59 -1.94 6.60 10.32
C PHE A 59 -1.95 8.08 10.73
N GLU A 60 -2.26 8.32 12.00
CA GLU A 60 -2.05 9.60 12.65
C GLU A 60 -0.57 9.94 12.45
N ALA A 61 -0.29 11.05 11.78
CA ALA A 61 1.06 11.51 11.50
C ALA A 61 1.75 11.99 12.78
N LYS A 62 2.04 11.06 13.70
CA LYS A 62 2.92 11.29 14.84
C LYS A 62 4.34 11.01 14.36
N SER A 63 4.98 12.11 13.97
CA SER A 63 6.42 12.36 14.01
C SER A 63 7.27 11.26 14.64
N THR A 64 7.96 10.48 13.80
CA THR A 64 9.43 10.29 13.74
C THR A 64 9.65 9.12 12.77
N VAL A 65 9.62 9.40 11.46
CA VAL A 65 9.92 8.37 10.46
C VAL A 65 11.42 8.13 10.48
N ILE A 66 11.86 7.11 11.21
CA ILE A 66 13.21 6.58 11.06
C ILE A 66 13.34 6.11 9.59
N SER A 67 14.43 6.56 8.95
CA SER A 67 14.68 6.60 7.51
C SER A 67 14.99 5.22 6.88
N TYR A 68 14.17 4.18 7.11
CA TYR A 68 14.46 2.78 6.70
C TYR A 68 13.71 2.27 5.45
N ALA A 69 12.85 3.09 4.84
CA ALA A 69 11.92 2.62 3.80
C ALA A 69 12.51 2.43 2.38
N THR A 70 13.79 2.69 2.14
CA THR A 70 14.37 2.62 0.77
C THR A 70 14.82 1.24 0.30
N THR A 71 14.63 0.17 1.08
CA THR A 71 15.36 -1.10 0.89
C THR A 71 14.67 -2.16 0.03
N ALA A 72 13.50 -1.89 -0.55
CA ALA A 72 12.92 -2.81 -1.53
C ALA A 72 13.83 -2.92 -2.75
N LYS A 73 14.36 -4.13 -2.97
CA LYS A 73 15.28 -4.46 -4.07
C LYS A 73 14.57 -5.34 -5.08
N ASP A 74 14.94 -5.22 -6.36
CA ASP A 74 14.55 -6.14 -7.41
C ASP A 74 15.29 -7.48 -7.26
N VAL A 75 14.97 -8.44 -8.14
CA VAL A 75 15.61 -9.76 -8.17
C VAL A 75 17.12 -9.69 -8.47
N LYS A 76 17.62 -8.54 -8.95
CA LYS A 76 19.05 -8.28 -9.21
C LYS A 76 19.73 -7.51 -8.07
N GLY A 77 19.02 -7.30 -6.95
CA GLY A 77 19.53 -6.57 -5.79
C GLY A 77 19.61 -5.05 -5.97
N LYS A 78 19.13 -4.51 -7.10
CA LYS A 78 19.05 -3.06 -7.34
C LYS A 78 17.80 -2.49 -6.68
N PRO A 79 17.74 -1.18 -6.36
CA PRO A 79 16.50 -0.58 -5.88
C PRO A 79 15.34 -0.90 -6.85
N ALA A 80 14.25 -1.45 -6.31
CA ALA A 80 13.06 -1.76 -7.11
C ALA A 80 12.63 -0.53 -7.93
N ASP A 81 12.40 -0.71 -9.23
CA ASP A 81 11.94 0.38 -10.07
C ASP A 81 10.49 0.72 -9.72
N LEU A 82 10.23 1.96 -9.33
CA LEU A 82 8.90 2.41 -8.94
C LEU A 82 8.47 3.55 -9.85
N PRO A 83 7.19 3.60 -10.25
CA PRO A 83 6.72 4.59 -11.18
C PRO A 83 6.91 6.00 -10.59
N PRO A 84 7.47 6.95 -11.35
CA PRO A 84 7.52 8.33 -10.91
C PRO A 84 6.10 8.86 -10.76
N LEU A 85 5.94 9.90 -9.93
CA LEU A 85 4.67 10.61 -9.89
C LEU A 85 4.41 11.23 -11.28
N PRO A 86 3.23 11.03 -11.89
CA PRO A 86 2.89 11.67 -13.15
C PRO A 86 3.06 13.18 -13.05
N VAL A 87 3.71 13.77 -14.07
CA VAL A 87 4.01 15.21 -14.13
C VAL A 87 2.70 16.00 -14.11
N ASN A 88 2.68 17.15 -13.41
CA ASN A 88 1.54 18.07 -13.26
C ASN A 88 0.45 17.73 -12.21
N MET A 89 0.70 16.78 -11.30
CA MET A 89 -0.25 16.45 -10.21
C MET A 89 -0.01 17.22 -8.90
N ILE A 90 1.13 17.91 -8.78
CA ILE A 90 1.55 18.60 -7.56
C ILE A 90 1.02 20.05 -7.60
N SER A 91 -0.05 20.34 -6.85
CA SER A 91 -0.33 21.71 -6.46
C SER A 91 0.72 22.18 -5.44
N ASN A 92 0.84 23.48 -5.20
CA ASN A 92 1.91 24.02 -4.34
C ASN A 92 1.88 23.46 -2.89
N ARG A 93 0.78 22.83 -2.45
CA ARG A 93 0.61 22.29 -1.08
C ARG A 93 0.36 20.78 -1.02
N GLU A 94 -0.37 20.22 -1.98
CA GLU A 94 -0.79 18.82 -1.95
C GLU A 94 -0.97 18.22 -3.35
N PHE A 95 -1.03 16.89 -3.43
CA PHE A 95 -1.34 16.15 -4.64
C PHE A 95 -2.24 14.96 -4.32
N MET A 96 -3.05 14.52 -5.27
CA MET A 96 -3.77 13.26 -5.16
C MET A 96 -2.87 12.12 -5.65
N CYS A 97 -2.57 11.14 -4.79
CA CYS A 97 -1.81 9.97 -5.22
C CYS A 97 -2.59 9.18 -6.29
N PRO A 98 -1.99 8.84 -7.44
CA PRO A 98 -2.67 8.08 -8.48
C PRO A 98 -2.99 6.63 -8.09
N TYR A 99 -2.36 6.09 -7.04
CA TYR A 99 -2.50 4.68 -6.63
C TYR A 99 -3.49 4.50 -5.50
N CYS A 100 -3.20 5.04 -4.31
CA CYS A 100 -4.12 4.98 -3.17
C CYS A 100 -5.22 6.05 -3.21
N LYS A 101 -5.16 7.03 -4.11
CA LYS A 101 -6.16 8.10 -4.25
C LYS A 101 -6.38 8.97 -2.99
N VAL A 102 -5.41 8.94 -2.07
CA VAL A 102 -5.36 9.83 -0.90
C VAL A 102 -4.74 11.17 -1.31
N VAL A 103 -5.20 12.26 -0.69
CA VAL A 103 -4.56 13.58 -0.80
C VAL A 103 -3.33 13.59 0.10
N CYS A 104 -2.16 13.77 -0.50
CA CYS A 104 -0.87 13.72 0.15
C CYS A 104 -0.20 15.10 0.10
N PRO A 105 0.52 15.52 1.16
CA PRO A 105 1.36 16.70 1.11
C PRO A 105 2.39 16.65 -0.03
N SER A 106 2.70 17.79 -0.63
CA SER A 106 3.61 17.88 -1.78
C SER A 106 5.02 17.30 -1.52
N TRP A 107 5.49 17.28 -0.27
CA TRP A 107 6.77 16.67 0.11
C TRP A 107 6.79 15.15 0.00
N GLN A 108 5.63 14.48 0.08
CA GLN A 108 5.53 13.03 -0.13
C GLN A 108 5.66 12.65 -1.62
N GLY A 109 5.45 13.58 -2.55
CA GLY A 109 5.53 13.33 -4.00
C GLY A 109 6.95 13.37 -4.57
N LYS A 110 7.99 13.39 -3.71
CA LYS A 110 9.38 13.63 -4.13
C LYS A 110 10.33 12.54 -3.65
N GLY A 111 11.25 12.12 -4.53
CA GLY A 111 12.43 11.30 -4.21
C GLY A 111 12.14 10.10 -3.30
N LYS A 112 12.85 10.02 -2.18
CA LYS A 112 12.72 8.92 -1.20
C LYS A 112 11.36 8.88 -0.53
N SER A 113 10.71 10.03 -0.30
CA SER A 113 9.39 10.08 0.33
C SER A 113 8.32 9.45 -0.56
N TRP A 114 8.40 9.69 -1.87
CA TRP A 114 7.51 9.06 -2.84
C TRP A 114 7.68 7.56 -2.89
N ARG A 115 8.94 7.10 -2.91
CA ARG A 115 9.26 5.68 -2.81
C ARG A 115 8.69 5.04 -1.56
N THR A 116 8.87 5.67 -0.40
CA THR A 116 8.33 5.19 0.88
C THR A 116 6.81 5.06 0.83
N HIS A 117 6.12 6.09 0.33
CA HIS A 117 4.67 6.08 0.18
C HIS A 117 4.18 4.92 -0.69
N ILE A 118 4.78 4.72 -1.87
CA ILE A 118 4.42 3.59 -2.74
C ILE A 118 4.67 2.25 -2.03
N LEU A 119 5.79 2.08 -1.34
CA LEU A 119 6.08 0.82 -0.64
C LEU A 119 5.12 0.57 0.53
N GLN A 120 4.66 1.62 1.20
CA GLN A 120 3.62 1.51 2.21
C GLN A 120 2.30 1.04 1.61
N ASP A 121 1.91 1.58 0.45
CA ASP A 121 0.71 1.15 -0.28
C ASP A 121 0.82 -0.29 -0.80
N LEU A 122 2.02 -0.67 -1.30
CA LEU A 122 2.28 -2.00 -1.86
C LEU A 122 2.36 -3.09 -0.80
N GLN A 123 2.83 -2.76 0.42
CA GLN A 123 3.13 -3.74 1.48
C GLN A 123 3.91 -4.95 0.95
N PRO A 124 5.13 -4.77 0.41
CA PRO A 124 5.78 -5.76 -0.45
C PRO A 124 6.30 -7.00 0.29
N TYR A 125 6.41 -6.95 1.61
CA TYR A 125 7.01 -8.03 2.39
C TYR A 125 5.95 -9.00 2.92
N VAL A 126 6.33 -10.28 2.97
CA VAL A 126 5.49 -11.43 3.34
C VAL A 126 6.33 -12.35 4.22
N CYS A 127 5.73 -12.93 5.26
CA CYS A 127 6.38 -13.92 6.11
C CYS A 127 6.91 -15.12 5.31
N THR A 128 8.11 -15.59 5.61
CA THR A 128 8.71 -16.77 4.95
C THR A 128 8.66 -18.07 5.78
N PHE A 129 8.12 -18.05 7.00
CA PHE A 129 8.02 -19.24 7.86
C PHE A 129 6.75 -20.07 7.60
N PRO A 130 6.83 -21.40 7.51
CA PRO A 130 5.68 -22.25 7.16
C PRO A 130 4.54 -22.13 8.16
N ASP A 131 4.83 -22.31 9.45
CA ASP A 131 3.84 -22.46 10.52
C ASP A 131 3.60 -21.16 11.32
N CYS A 132 3.67 -20.02 10.63
CA CYS A 132 3.43 -18.72 11.26
C CYS A 132 1.93 -18.41 11.33
N SER A 133 1.42 -18.12 12.52
CA SER A 133 0.02 -17.68 12.74
C SER A 133 -0.31 -16.38 12.02
N GLU A 134 0.69 -15.53 11.82
CA GLU A 134 0.62 -14.26 11.10
C GLU A 134 1.14 -14.38 9.67
N GLY A 135 1.23 -15.59 9.11
CA GLY A 135 1.85 -15.84 7.81
C GLY A 135 1.23 -15.07 6.63
N ASP A 136 -0.07 -14.80 6.67
CA ASP A 136 -0.78 -14.04 5.63
C ASP A 136 -0.69 -12.51 5.81
N ASN A 137 -0.05 -12.02 6.88
CA ASN A 137 0.15 -10.59 7.09
C ASN A 137 1.12 -10.01 6.04
N LEU A 138 0.81 -8.78 5.62
CA LEU A 138 1.63 -8.01 4.69
C LEU A 138 2.26 -6.83 5.42
N TYR A 139 3.53 -6.56 5.12
CA TYR A 139 4.27 -5.50 5.81
C TYR A 139 4.66 -4.38 4.84
N ALA A 140 4.31 -3.15 5.22
CA ALA A 140 4.62 -1.91 4.51
C ALA A 140 6.11 -1.54 4.54
N ASN A 141 6.84 -1.99 5.56
CA ASN A 141 8.21 -1.58 5.78
C ASN A 141 9.09 -2.80 6.15
N ARG A 142 10.35 -2.75 5.71
CA ARG A 142 11.30 -3.85 5.90
C ARG A 142 11.61 -4.11 7.37
N ALA A 143 11.63 -3.07 8.20
CA ALA A 143 11.96 -3.20 9.62
C ALA A 143 10.90 -4.03 10.36
N ALA A 144 9.61 -3.75 10.16
CA ALA A 144 8.50 -4.51 10.71
C ALA A 144 8.49 -5.96 10.21
N TRP A 145 8.81 -6.18 8.93
CA TRP A 145 8.96 -7.54 8.41
C TRP A 145 10.12 -8.29 9.05
N ILE A 146 11.30 -7.67 9.19
CA ILE A 146 12.45 -8.29 9.86
C ILE A 146 12.17 -8.58 11.33
N GLU A 147 11.52 -7.65 12.01
CA GLU A 147 11.14 -7.83 13.40
C GLU A 147 10.21 -9.04 13.54
N HIS A 148 9.22 -9.15 12.66
CA HIS A 148 8.36 -10.32 12.57
C HIS A 148 9.14 -11.60 12.25
N GLU A 149 10.09 -11.58 11.32
CA GLU A 149 10.88 -12.77 10.97
C GLU A 149 11.95 -13.16 12.00
N ARG A 150 12.17 -12.34 13.03
CA ARG A 150 13.07 -12.66 14.15
C ARG A 150 12.36 -13.31 15.34
N MET A 151 11.03 -13.31 15.34
CA MET A 151 10.18 -13.93 16.36
C MET A 151 9.91 -15.39 16.02
#